data_AF-A0A4R5K5L7-F1
#
_entry.id   AF-A0A4R5K5L7-F1
#
_cell.length_a   1.000
_cell.length_b   1.000
_cell.length_c   1.000
_cell.angle_alpha   90.00
_cell.angle_beta   90.00
_cell.angle_gamma   90.00
#
_symmetry.space_group_name_H-M   'P 1'
#
loop_
_entity.id
_entity.type
_entity.pdbx_description
1 polymer ?
#
loop_
_entity_poly.entity_id
_entity_poly.type
_entity_poly.pdbx_seq_one_letter_code
_entity_poly.pdbx_strand_id
1 'polypeptide(L)' 'MTPTKRVNRLQGYLWTLELLGEALVNNDSYEGSIPPPQLTVRTKAGVHDAIRIIAGQASQECRDLLTQMDVG' A
#
# COMPACT_ATOMS: atom_id res chain seq x y z
N MET A 1 6.88 18.48 -10.66
CA MET A 1 6.97 18.11 -9.22
C MET A 1 8.43 17.87 -8.89
N THR A 2 8.95 18.34 -7.75
CA THR A 2 10.38 18.15 -7.42
C THR A 2 10.67 16.70 -7.01
N PRO A 3 11.90 16.19 -7.20
CA PRO A 3 12.28 14.83 -6.79
C PRO A 3 11.94 14.55 -5.31
N THR A 4 12.23 15.49 -4.41
CA THR A 4 11.88 15.39 -2.98
C THR A 4 10.38 15.19 -2.74
N LYS A 5 9.52 15.92 -3.45
CA LYS A 5 8.06 15.76 -3.32
C LYS A 5 7.59 14.38 -3.79
N ARG A 6 8.22 13.83 -4.83
CA ARG A 6 7.92 12.47 -5.32
C ARG A 6 8.40 11.40 -4.34
N VAL A 7 9.59 11.55 -3.76
CA VAL A 7 10.10 10.64 -2.72
C VAL A 7 9.18 10.62 -1.51
N ASN A 8 8.74 11.78 -1.02
CA ASN A 8 7.77 11.85 0.09
C ASN A 8 6.44 11.15 -0.26
N ARG A 9 6.00 11.24 -1.51
CA ARG A 9 4.79 10.56 -1.98
C ARG A 9 4.96 9.04 -2.01
N LEU A 10 6.11 8.56 -2.48
CA LEU A 10 6.47 7.13 -2.46
C LEU A 10 6.52 6.58 -1.03
N GLN A 11 7.08 7.33 -0.09
CA GLN A 11 7.07 6.95 1.34
C GLN A 11 5.64 6.81 1.87
N GLY A 12 4.75 7.73 1.51
CA GLY A 12 3.32 7.64 1.87
C GLY A 12 2.64 6.41 1.27
N TYR A 13 2.95 6.07 0.01
CA TYR A 13 2.44 4.84 -0.61
C TYR A 13 2.96 3.59 0.09
N LEU A 14 4.26 3.54 0.42
CA LEU A 14 4.86 2.41 1.12
C LEU A 14 4.19 2.18 2.49
N TRP A 15 4.07 3.24 3.29
CA TRP A 15 3.39 3.17 4.59
C TRP A 15 1.93 2.71 4.47
N THR A 16 1.21 3.21 3.46
CA THR A 16 -0.18 2.80 3.23
C THR A 16 -0.28 1.33 2.84
N LEU A 17 0.63 0.84 1.99
CA LEU A 17 0.68 -0.56 1.59
C LEU A 17 0.97 -1.49 2.77
N GLU A 18 1.89 -1.11 3.66
CA GLU A 18 2.20 -1.84 4.89
C GLU A 18 0.95 -1.97 5.78
N LEU A 19 0.27 -0.86 6.08
CA LEU A 19 -0.95 -0.86 6.89
C LEU A 19 -2.09 -1.71 6.28
N LEU A 20 -2.27 -1.64 4.96
CA LEU A 20 -3.29 -2.45 4.28
C LEU A 20 -2.93 -3.94 4.28
N GLY A 21 -1.63 -4.27 4.17
CA GLY A 21 -1.13 -5.65 4.29
C GLY A 21 -1.33 -6.21 5.70
N GLU A 22 -0.99 -5.44 6.73
CA GLU A 22 -1.26 -5.81 8.14
C GLU A 22 -2.74 -6.05 8.39
N ALA A 23 -3.61 -5.20 7.83
CA ALA A 23 -5.05 -5.37 7.95
C ALA A 23 -5.54 -6.69 7.33
N LEU A 24 -4.89 -7.20 6.28
CA LEU A 24 -5.23 -8.52 5.71
C LEU A 24 -4.72 -9.67 6.59
N VAL A 25 -3.49 -9.59 7.10
CA VAL A 25 -2.84 -10.67 7.87
C VAL A 25 -3.41 -10.81 9.28
N ASN A 26 -3.62 -9.70 10.00
CA ASN A 26 -4.11 -9.72 11.38
C ASN A 26 -5.56 -10.22 11.51
N ASN A 27 -6.27 -10.39 10.39
CA ASN A 27 -7.62 -10.96 10.37
C ASN A 27 -7.66 -12.50 10.36
N ASP A 28 -6.55 -13.18 10.06
CA ASP A 28 -6.51 -14.64 9.95
C ASP A 28 -5.83 -15.34 11.14
N SER A 29 -5.28 -14.58 12.10
CA SER A 29 -4.33 -15.08 13.12
C SER A 29 -4.71 -14.75 14.57
N TYR A 30 -6.00 -14.74 14.94
CA TYR A 30 -6.40 -14.39 16.31
C TYR A 30 -6.69 -15.64 17.18
N GLU A 31 -5.86 -15.87 18.19
CA GLU A 31 -5.98 -16.97 19.18
C GLU A 31 -6.50 -16.49 20.56
N GLY A 32 -7.32 -15.43 20.62
CA GLY A 32 -7.93 -14.93 21.86
C GLY A 32 -9.37 -15.43 22.10
N SER A 33 -9.87 -15.30 23.33
CA SER A 33 -11.21 -15.79 23.76
C SER A 33 -12.40 -15.04 23.16
N ILE A 34 -12.19 -13.86 22.57
CA ILE A 34 -13.19 -13.09 21.82
C ILE A 34 -12.55 -12.69 20.48
N PRO A 35 -13.03 -13.19 19.33
CA PRO A 35 -12.46 -12.81 18.04
C PRO A 35 -12.65 -11.31 17.79
N PRO A 36 -11.61 -10.57 17.34
CA PRO A 36 -11.79 -9.21 16.86
C PRO A 36 -12.75 -9.23 15.67
N PRO A 37 -13.38 -8.08 15.33
CA PRO A 37 -14.24 -8.00 14.16
C PRO A 37 -13.45 -8.43 12.91
N GLN A 38 -13.77 -9.62 12.40
CA GLN A 38 -13.13 -10.15 11.20
C GLN A 38 -13.63 -9.40 9.96
N LEU A 39 -12.71 -9.06 9.07
CA LEU A 39 -13.05 -8.52 7.76
C LEU A 39 -13.79 -9.57 6.96
N THR A 40 -14.95 -9.19 6.43
CA THR A 40 -15.68 -10.03 5.47
C THR A 40 -14.84 -10.27 4.22
N VAL A 41 -15.10 -11.35 3.48
CA VAL A 41 -14.45 -11.63 2.19
C VAL A 41 -14.55 -10.43 1.24
N ARG A 42 -15.70 -9.75 1.21
CA ARG A 42 -15.90 -8.54 0.40
C ARG A 42 -14.98 -7.40 0.85
N THR A 43 -14.80 -7.23 2.16
CA THR A 43 -13.90 -6.20 2.69
C THR A 43 -12.45 -6.52 2.39
N LYS A 44 -12.02 -7.79 2.56
CA LYS A 44 -10.68 -8.24 2.17
C LYS A 44 -10.40 -7.99 0.67
N ALA A 45 -11.36 -8.29 -0.20
CA ALA A 45 -11.25 -8.01 -1.63
C ALA A 45 -11.10 -6.50 -1.92
N GLY A 46 -11.87 -5.66 -1.23
CA GLY A 46 -11.74 -4.19 -1.35
C GLY A 46 -10.38 -3.67 -0.89
N VAL A 47 -9.83 -4.21 0.21
CA VAL A 47 -8.48 -3.88 0.68
C VAL A 47 -7.43 -4.33 -0.33
N HIS A 48 -7.56 -5.52 -0.90
CA HIS A 48 -6.67 -6.00 -1.95
C HIS A 48 -6.71 -5.11 -3.20
N ASP A 49 -7.90 -4.66 -3.63
CA ASP A 49 -8.02 -3.72 -4.74
C ASP A 49 -7.37 -2.37 -4.43
N ALA A 50 -7.49 -1.87 -3.20
CA ALA A 50 -6.81 -0.65 -2.77
C ALA A 50 -5.28 -0.80 -2.83
N ILE A 51 -4.74 -1.93 -2.34
CA ILE A 51 -3.31 -2.28 -2.45
C ILE A 51 -2.87 -2.24 -3.91
N ARG A 52 -3.63 -2.87 -4.81
CA ARG A 52 -3.31 -2.93 -6.24
C ARG A 52 -3.24 -1.54 -6.87
N ILE A 53 -4.18 -0.65 -6.56
CA ILE A 53 -4.20 0.73 -7.07
C ILE A 53 -2.98 1.51 -6.56
N ILE A 54 -2.71 1.46 -5.26
CA ILE A 54 -1.59 2.19 -4.64
C ILE A 54 -0.25 1.68 -5.16
N ALA A 55 -0.08 0.36 -5.29
CA ALA A 55 1.13 -0.23 -5.87
C ALA A 55 1.35 0.23 -7.33
N GLY A 56 0.27 0.33 -8.12
CA GLY A 56 0.33 0.89 -9.47
C GLY A 56 0.78 2.35 -9.49
N GLN A 57 0.25 3.17 -8.59
CA GLN A 57 0.64 4.58 -8.44
C GLN A 57 2.10 4.73 -7.99
N ALA A 58 2.55 3.92 -7.03
CA ALA A 58 3.95 3.89 -6.59
C ALA A 58 4.89 3.46 -7.72
N SER A 59 4.52 2.42 -8.47
CA SER A 59 5.28 1.97 -9.63
C SER A 59 5.43 3.07 -10.69
N GLN A 60 4.37 3.86 -10.94
CA GLN A 60 4.44 4.99 -11.86
C GLN A 60 5.36 6.11 -11.33
N GLU A 61 5.25 6.48 -10.06
CA GLU A 61 6.15 7.48 -9.46
C GLU A 61 7.62 7.04 -9.51
N CYS A 62 7.90 5.75 -9.32
CA CYS A 62 9.25 5.19 -9.49
C CYS A 62 9.74 5.32 -10.94
N ARG A 63 8.92 4.95 -11.93
CA ARG A 63 9.28 5.11 -13.35
C ARG A 63 9.60 6.56 -13.68
N ASP A 64 8.74 7.49 -13.26
CA ASP A 64 8.93 8.92 -13.49
C ASP A 64 10.25 9.44 -12.88
N LEU A 65 10.62 8.97 -11.69
CA LEU A 65 11.88 9.34 -11.04
C LEU A 65 13.09 8.79 -11.79
N LEU A 66 13.04 7.53 -12.20
CA LEU A 66 14.12 6.91 -12.97
C LEU A 66 14.31 7.62 -14.32
N THR A 67 13.24 7.93 -15.04
CA THR A 67 13.31 8.70 -16.29
C THR A 67 13.90 10.10 -16.06
N GLN A 68 13.60 10.76 -14.94
CA GLN A 68 14.20 12.07 -14.63
C GLN A 68 15.69 11.98 -14.30
N MET A 69 16.17 10.87 -13.75
CA MET A 69 17.59 10.64 -13.45
C MET A 69 18.40 10.31 -14.70
N ASP A 70 17.80 9.64 -15.69
CA ASP A 70 18.46 9.21 -16.93
C ASP A 70 18.62 10.37 -17.94
N VAL A 71 17.88 11.47 -17.75
CA VAL A 71 17.95 12.70 -18.57
C VAL A 71 18.82 13.78 -17.89
N GLY A 72 19.55 13.42 -16.82
CA GLY A 72 20.39 14.32 -16.01
C GLY A 72 21.87 14.28 -16.37
#